data_AF-A0A913X6R6-F1
#
_entry.id   AF-A0A913X6R6-F1
#
_cell.length_a   1.000
_cell.length_b   1.000
_cell.length_c   1.000
_cell.angle_alpha   90.00
_cell.angle_beta   90.00
_cell.angle_gamma   90.00
#
_symmetry.space_group_name_H-M   'P 1'
#
loop_
_entity.id
_entity.type
_entity.pdbx_description
1 polymer ?
#
loop_
_entity_poly.entity_id
_entity_poly.type
_entity_poly.pdbx_seq_one_letter_code
_entity_poly.pdbx_strand_id
1 'polypeptide(L)'
;FLTDDQKITLSNIKDIIVDQINSWNVQKLRAQVGWPVPPDLDVLQPFCEKIALLLLKQMQQMKQFWEVESLNYFERIYNETKRTFAAFIKRCLVIEKQPSSIVVKGTNGKHIEVSLRLLLGKRFFQEISYFPDNVTCSLHL
;
A
#
# COMPACT_ATOMS: atom_id res chain seq x y z
N PHE A 1 10.56 -7.39 21.30
CA PHE A 1 9.38 -8.15 20.84
C PHE A 1 8.12 -7.35 21.18
N LEU A 2 7.15 -7.28 20.27
CA LEU A 2 5.84 -6.70 20.57
C LEU A 2 5.07 -7.65 21.51
N THR A 3 4.39 -7.11 22.52
CA THR A 3 3.48 -7.90 23.36
C THR A 3 2.31 -8.42 22.52
N ASP A 4 1.62 -9.48 22.96
CA ASP A 4 0.49 -10.03 22.20
C ASP A 4 -0.63 -9.00 22.01
N ASP A 5 -0.86 -8.13 23.00
CA ASP A 5 -1.77 -6.97 22.87
C ASP A 5 -1.32 -5.99 21.78
N GLN A 6 -0.02 -5.74 21.65
CA GLN A 6 0.52 -4.87 20.60
C GLN A 6 0.39 -5.49 19.21
N LYS A 7 0.52 -6.82 19.09
CA LYS A 7 0.31 -7.53 17.82
C LYS A 7 -1.16 -7.48 17.39
N ILE A 8 -2.09 -7.71 18.31
CA ILE A 8 -3.54 -7.63 18.06
C ILE A 8 -3.90 -6.20 17.65
N THR A 9 -3.43 -5.20 18.39
CA THR A 9 -3.67 -3.79 18.09
C THR A 9 -3.12 -3.41 16.72
N LEU A 10 -1.90 -3.85 16.38
CA LEU A 10 -1.30 -3.59 15.08
C LEU A 10 -2.10 -4.23 13.94
N SER A 11 -2.56 -5.48 14.13
CA SER A 11 -3.39 -6.15 13.13
C SER A 11 -4.71 -5.40 12.92
N ASN A 12 -5.40 -5.05 14.00
CA ASN A 12 -6.67 -4.32 13.94
C ASN A 12 -6.52 -2.97 13.23
N ILE A 13 -5.47 -2.20 13.55
CA ILE A 13 -5.21 -0.91 12.89
C ILE A 13 -4.91 -1.10 11.40
N LYS A 14 -4.09 -2.10 11.06
CA LYS A 14 -3.79 -2.45 9.67
C LYS A 14 -5.06 -2.81 8.90
N ASP A 15 -5.94 -3.61 9.49
CA ASP A 15 -7.18 -4.04 8.87
C ASP A 15 -8.16 -2.85 8.69
N ILE A 16 -8.28 -1.97 9.68
CA ILE A 16 -9.05 -0.72 9.58
C ILE A 16 -8.56 0.17 8.43
N ILE A 17 -7.24 0.36 8.29
CA ILE A 17 -6.67 1.17 7.20
C ILE A 17 -6.98 0.54 5.85
N VAL A 18 -6.84 -0.78 5.73
CA VAL A 18 -7.16 -1.51 4.50
C VAL A 18 -8.64 -1.35 4.16
N ASP A 19 -9.53 -1.45 5.13
CA ASP A 19 -10.97 -1.26 4.92
C ASP A 19 -11.32 0.17 4.51
N GLN A 20 -10.64 1.17 5.08
CA GLN A 20 -10.81 2.57 4.67
C GLN A 20 -10.35 2.80 3.22
N ILE A 21 -9.19 2.24 2.82
CA ILE A 21 -8.71 2.30 1.43
C ILE A 21 -9.70 1.59 0.49
N ASN A 22 -10.19 0.41 0.86
CA ASN A 22 -11.16 -0.34 0.06
C ASN A 22 -12.48 0.43 -0.10
N SER A 23 -13.01 0.98 0.99
CA SER A 23 -14.22 1.80 0.98
C SER A 23 -14.04 3.02 0.08
N TRP A 24 -12.89 3.70 0.17
CA TRP A 24 -12.56 4.83 -0.69
C TRP A 24 -12.47 4.43 -2.17
N ASN A 25 -11.85 3.30 -2.49
CA ASN A 25 -11.79 2.78 -3.87
C ASN A 25 -13.19 2.51 -4.43
N VAL A 26 -14.09 1.93 -3.63
CA VAL A 26 -15.49 1.70 -4.02
C VAL A 26 -16.21 3.03 -4.27
N GLN A 27 -15.99 4.04 -3.43
CA GLN A 27 -16.56 5.38 -3.62
C GLN A 27 -16.00 6.04 -4.89
N LYS A 28 -14.70 5.91 -5.18
CA LYS A 28 -14.10 6.40 -6.42
C LYS A 28 -14.71 5.76 -7.66
N LEU A 29 -14.94 4.45 -7.66
CA LEU A 29 -15.61 3.76 -8.76
C LEU A 29 -17.03 4.28 -8.96
N ARG A 30 -17.80 4.48 -7.88
CA ARG A 30 -19.14 5.06 -7.96
C ARG A 30 -19.14 6.49 -8.48
N ALA A 31 -18.14 7.28 -8.12
CA ALA A 31 -18.02 8.66 -8.60
C ALA A 31 -17.90 8.75 -10.14
N GLN A 32 -17.43 7.69 -10.81
CA GLN A 32 -17.40 7.62 -12.27
C GLN A 32 -18.79 7.64 -12.92
N VAL A 33 -19.84 7.28 -12.18
CA VAL A 33 -21.23 7.27 -12.66
C VAL A 33 -22.09 8.35 -11.98
N GLY A 34 -21.47 9.43 -11.51
CA GLY A 34 -22.16 10.62 -10.99
C GLY A 34 -22.41 10.66 -9.48
N TRP A 35 -21.85 9.72 -8.71
CA TRP A 35 -21.85 9.84 -7.24
C TRP A 35 -20.87 10.92 -6.76
N PRO A 36 -21.03 11.42 -5.52
CA PRO A 36 -20.07 12.35 -4.92
C PRO A 36 -18.64 11.80 -4.96
N VAL A 37 -17.69 12.66 -5.33
CA VAL A 37 -16.26 12.33 -5.31
C VAL A 37 -15.82 12.17 -3.85
N PRO A 38 -15.16 11.05 -3.47
CA PRO A 38 -14.68 10.87 -2.11
C PRO A 38 -13.60 11.89 -1.74
N PRO A 39 -13.42 12.18 -0.44
CA PRO A 39 -12.40 13.09 0.04
C PRO A 39 -10.98 12.57 -0.26
N ASP A 40 -9.99 13.45 -0.15
CA ASP A 40 -8.59 13.10 -0.37
C ASP A 40 -8.05 12.13 0.70
N LEU A 41 -7.04 11.35 0.35
CA LEU A 41 -6.43 10.34 1.22
C LEU A 41 -5.30 10.89 2.11
N ASP A 42 -5.14 12.21 2.16
CA ASP A 42 -4.12 12.90 2.96
C ASP A 42 -4.14 12.48 4.43
N VAL A 43 -5.35 12.26 4.98
CA VAL A 43 -5.50 11.81 6.38
C VAL A 43 -4.96 10.40 6.57
N LEU A 44 -5.03 9.52 5.57
CA LEU A 44 -4.58 8.13 5.66
C LEU A 44 -3.08 7.97 5.45
N GLN A 45 -2.43 8.87 4.72
CA GLN A 45 -1.02 8.75 4.37
C GLN A 45 -0.10 8.62 5.60
N PRO A 46 -0.23 9.45 6.66
CA PRO A 46 0.59 9.31 7.87
C PRO A 46 0.40 7.95 8.58
N PHE A 47 -0.83 7.41 8.58
CA PHE A 47 -1.12 6.11 9.19
C PHE A 47 -0.53 4.97 8.36
N CYS A 48 -0.69 5.02 7.04
CA CYS A 48 -0.08 4.06 6.12
C CYS A 48 1.44 4.04 6.28
N GLU A 49 2.08 5.21 6.33
CA GLU A 49 3.53 5.32 6.53
C GLU A 49 3.97 4.75 7.88
N LYS A 50 3.27 5.08 8.98
CA LYS A 50 3.60 4.56 10.31
C LYS A 50 3.50 3.04 10.38
N ILE A 51 2.45 2.45 9.80
CA ILE A 51 2.24 1.00 9.81
C ILE A 51 3.25 0.29 8.89
N ALA A 52 3.53 0.85 7.71
CA ALA A 52 4.56 0.32 6.81
C ALA A 52 5.93 0.25 7.48
N LEU A 53 6.31 1.31 8.23
CA LEU A 53 7.56 1.34 8.99
C LEU A 53 7.60 0.32 10.12
N LEU A 54 6.49 0.10 10.83
CA LEU A 54 6.41 -0.92 11.89
C LEU A 54 6.55 -2.33 11.30
N LEU A 55 5.87 -2.62 10.20
CA LEU A 55 5.96 -3.90 9.50
C LEU A 55 7.38 -4.13 8.93
N LEU A 56 8.02 -3.09 8.39
CA LEU A 56 9.40 -3.14 7.92
C LEU A 56 10.36 -3.50 9.06
N LYS A 57 10.26 -2.81 10.20
CA LYS A 57 11.09 -3.08 11.39
C LYS A 57 10.88 -4.50 11.91
N GLN A 58 9.62 -4.96 11.96
CA GLN A 58 9.31 -6.32 12.36
C GLN A 58 9.94 -7.34 11.42
N MET A 59 9.86 -7.12 10.10
CA MET A 59 10.48 -7.99 9.10
C MET A 59 12.01 -8.03 9.25
N GLN A 60 12.66 -6.88 9.43
CA GLN A 60 14.11 -6.78 9.65
C GLN A 60 14.55 -7.49 10.92
N GLN A 61 13.82 -7.33 12.03
CA GLN A 61 14.11 -8.03 13.29
C GLN A 61 14.00 -9.55 13.11
N MET A 62 12.94 -10.05 12.48
CA MET A 62 12.79 -11.50 12.25
C MET A 62 13.90 -12.05 11.35
N LYS A 63 14.35 -11.26 10.37
CA LYS A 63 15.51 -11.63 9.55
C LYS A 63 16.79 -11.75 10.39
N GLN A 64 17.06 -10.78 11.26
CA GLN A 64 18.23 -10.81 12.15
C GLN A 64 18.20 -12.02 13.10
N PHE A 65 17.04 -12.33 13.70
CA PHE A 65 16.91 -13.52 14.55
C PHE A 65 17.12 -14.83 13.77
N TRP A 66 16.61 -14.89 12.54
CA TRP A 66 16.86 -16.05 11.69
C TRP A 66 18.33 -16.20 11.34
N GLU A 67 19.04 -15.11 11.03
CA GLU A 67 20.48 -15.14 10.74
C GLU A 67 21.33 -15.56 11.95
N VAL A 68 20.91 -15.21 13.17
CA VAL A 68 21.64 -15.56 14.41
C VAL A 68 21.34 -16.97 14.89
N GLU A 69 20.07 -17.34 15.01
CA GLU A 69 19.68 -18.62 15.63
C GLU A 69 19.46 -19.74 14.59
N SER A 70 19.32 -19.42 13.30
CA SER A 70 19.10 -20.36 12.19
C SER A 70 17.94 -21.36 12.42
N LEU A 71 16.97 -20.99 13.25
CA LEU A 71 15.81 -21.83 13.54
C LEU A 71 14.73 -21.67 12.45
N ASN A 72 14.19 -22.79 11.98
CA ASN A 72 13.05 -22.85 11.04
C ASN A 72 11.83 -22.03 11.53
N TYR A 73 11.69 -21.87 12.85
CA TYR A 73 10.68 -21.01 13.44
C TYR A 73 10.81 -19.55 12.96
N PHE A 74 12.01 -18.96 13.06
CA PHE A 74 12.24 -17.57 12.64
C PHE A 74 12.14 -17.39 11.14
N GLU A 75 12.59 -18.38 10.36
CA GLU A 75 12.40 -18.37 8.90
C GLU A 75 10.90 -18.29 8.53
N ARG A 76 10.06 -19.11 9.17
CA ARG A 76 8.61 -19.12 8.92
C ARG A 76 7.99 -17.76 9.25
N ILE A 77 8.30 -17.21 10.43
CA ILE A 77 7.77 -15.91 10.86
C ILE A 77 8.30 -14.77 9.98
N TYR A 78 9.56 -14.81 9.55
CA TYR A 78 10.12 -13.85 8.61
C TYR A 78 9.35 -13.86 7.28
N ASN A 79 9.12 -15.04 6.71
CA ASN A 79 8.39 -15.18 5.45
C ASN A 79 6.93 -14.71 5.55
N GLU A 80 6.26 -14.99 6.67
CA GLU A 80 4.90 -14.50 6.94
C GLU A 80 4.86 -12.97 7.07
N THR A 81 5.80 -12.40 7.83
CA THR A 81 5.91 -10.94 8.01
C THR A 81 6.23 -10.26 6.68
N LYS A 82 7.13 -10.83 5.87
CA LYS A 82 7.47 -10.36 4.52
C LYS A 82 6.26 -10.34 3.60
N ARG A 83 5.45 -11.41 3.59
CA ARG A 83 4.20 -11.47 2.81
C ARG A 83 3.22 -10.40 3.26
N THR A 84 3.05 -10.23 4.58
CA THR A 84 2.16 -9.22 5.15
C THR A 84 2.60 -7.80 4.79
N PHE A 85 3.89 -7.51 4.93
CA PHE A 85 4.50 -6.24 4.53
C PHE A 85 4.26 -5.97 3.04
N ALA A 86 4.62 -6.91 2.16
CA ALA A 86 4.44 -6.75 0.72
C ALA A 86 2.96 -6.55 0.33
N ALA A 87 2.04 -7.29 0.97
CA ALA A 87 0.61 -7.15 0.74
C ALA A 87 0.06 -5.80 1.25
N PHE A 88 0.64 -5.25 2.33
CA PHE A 88 0.28 -3.92 2.82
C PHE A 88 0.77 -2.81 1.87
N ILE A 89 2.04 -2.86 1.45
CA ILE A 89 2.60 -1.88 0.49
C ILE A 89 1.80 -1.84 -0.81
N LYS A 90 1.38 -3.00 -1.33
CA LYS A 90 0.52 -3.08 -2.53
C LYS A 90 -0.80 -2.34 -2.35
N ARG A 91 -1.41 -2.39 -1.16
CA ARG A 91 -2.68 -1.70 -0.86
C ARG A 91 -2.49 -0.19 -0.70
N CYS A 92 -1.30 0.26 -0.32
CA CYS A 92 -0.97 1.69 -0.26
C CYS A 92 -0.82 2.34 -1.65
N LEU A 93 -0.71 1.57 -2.73
CA LEU A 93 -0.72 2.12 -4.09
C LEU A 93 -2.17 2.24 -4.58
N VAL A 94 -2.62 3.47 -4.79
CA VAL A 94 -4.01 3.80 -5.18
C VAL A 94 -4.06 4.56 -6.49
N ILE A 95 -5.18 4.44 -7.19
CA ILE A 95 -5.48 5.21 -8.40
C ILE A 95 -6.35 6.40 -7.99
N GLU A 96 -5.77 7.60 -7.95
CA GLU A 96 -6.49 8.83 -7.56
C GLU A 96 -7.39 9.36 -8.67
N LYS A 97 -6.86 9.34 -9.89
CA LYS A 97 -7.57 9.73 -11.10
C LYS A 97 -7.65 8.51 -11.99
N GLN A 98 -8.86 7.99 -12.13
CA GLN A 98 -9.15 6.85 -12.99
C GLN A 98 -9.11 7.28 -14.46
N PRO A 99 -8.65 6.41 -15.37
CA PRO A 99 -8.80 6.66 -16.79
C PRO A 99 -10.29 6.75 -17.15
N SER A 100 -10.63 7.59 -18.13
CA SER A 100 -11.98 7.61 -18.68
C SER A 100 -12.35 6.24 -19.25
N SER A 101 -13.53 5.73 -18.89
CA SER A 101 -14.03 4.42 -19.36
C SER A 101 -14.30 4.37 -20.86
N ILE A 102 -14.41 5.53 -21.52
CA ILE A 102 -14.62 5.66 -22.96
C ILE A 102 -13.34 6.21 -23.57
N VAL A 103 -12.62 5.35 -24.28
CA VAL A 103 -11.48 5.76 -25.10
C VAL A 103 -11.98 6.00 -26.53
N VAL A 104 -12.01 7.25 -26.96
CA VAL A 104 -12.41 7.62 -28.32
C VAL A 104 -11.31 7.21 -29.30
N LYS A 105 -11.58 6.19 -30.13
CA LYS A 105 -10.69 5.77 -31.23
C LYS A 105 -10.37 6.99 -32.13
N GLY A 106 -9.10 7.14 -32.50
CA GLY A 106 -8.62 8.26 -33.34
C GLY A 106 -8.01 9.44 -32.59
N THR A 107 -8.06 9.46 -31.25
CA THR A 107 -7.45 10.54 -30.43
C THR A 107 -5.98 10.29 -30.03
N ASN A 108 -5.37 9.20 -30.50
CA ASN A 108 -4.00 8.77 -30.15
C ASN A 108 -3.71 8.80 -28.62
N GLY A 109 -4.71 8.53 -27.78
CA GLY A 109 -4.52 8.45 -26.33
C GLY A 109 -4.39 9.80 -25.60
N LYS A 110 -4.55 10.95 -26.28
CA LYS A 110 -4.41 12.30 -25.70
C LYS A 110 -5.37 12.61 -24.53
N HIS A 111 -6.38 11.77 -24.30
CA HIS A 111 -7.39 11.96 -23.25
C HIS A 111 -7.35 10.88 -22.15
N ILE A 112 -6.35 9.99 -22.14
CA ILE A 112 -6.20 9.00 -21.08
C ILE A 112 -5.21 9.56 -20.05
N GLU A 113 -5.75 10.11 -18.97
CA GLU A 113 -4.96 10.59 -17.84
C GLU A 113 -5.24 9.71 -16.63
N VAL A 114 -4.18 9.18 -16.03
CA VAL A 114 -4.24 8.34 -14.83
C VAL A 114 -3.29 8.95 -13.80
N SER A 115 -3.78 9.15 -12.58
CA SER A 115 -2.94 9.55 -11.45
C SER A 115 -2.84 8.39 -10.48
N LEU A 116 -1.61 8.00 -10.16
CA LEU A 116 -1.28 7.00 -9.16
C LEU A 116 -0.65 7.71 -7.97
N ARG A 117 -1.08 7.33 -6.77
CA ARG A 117 -0.46 7.78 -5.53
C ARG A 117 -0.06 6.58 -4.71
N LEU A 118 1.17 6.64 -4.21
CA LEU A 118 1.63 5.74 -3.17
C LEU A 118 1.43 6.45 -1.82
N LEU A 119 0.61 5.88 -0.94
CA LEU A 119 0.30 6.39 0.39
C LEU A 119 1.45 6.15 1.38
N LEU A 120 2.69 6.35 0.95
CA LEU A 120 3.90 6.25 1.76
C LEU A 120 4.65 7.57 1.64
N GLY A 121 5.01 8.15 2.78
CA GLY A 121 5.70 9.44 2.83
C GLY A 121 7.20 9.34 2.63
N LYS A 122 7.86 10.50 2.65
CA LYS A 122 9.32 10.63 2.48
C LYS A 122 10.11 9.85 3.53
N ARG A 123 9.59 9.73 4.76
CA ARG A 123 10.29 9.05 5.85
C ARG A 123 10.38 7.55 5.57
N PHE A 124 9.35 6.94 5.00
CA PHE A 124 9.40 5.53 4.58
C PHE A 124 10.53 5.28 3.58
N PHE A 125 10.64 6.11 2.53
CA PHE A 125 11.66 5.94 1.50
C PHE A 125 13.09 6.21 1.99
N GLN A 126 13.26 7.13 2.95
CA GLN A 126 14.53 7.33 3.65
C GLN A 126 14.97 6.06 4.38
N GLU A 127 14.06 5.40 5.09
CA GLU A 127 14.35 4.19 5.88
C GLU A 127 14.70 2.98 4.99
N ILE A 128 14.10 2.86 3.81
CA ILE A 128 14.46 1.81 2.84
C ILE A 128 15.63 2.21 1.92
N SER A 129 16.11 3.46 2.00
CA SER A 129 17.15 4.01 1.13
C SER A 129 16.88 3.76 -0.36
N TYR A 130 15.60 3.78 -0.75
CA TYR A 130 15.14 3.48 -2.10
C TYR A 130 13.95 4.38 -2.42
N PHE A 131 14.02 5.06 -3.55
CA PHE A 131 12.91 5.79 -4.14
C PHE A 131 12.56 5.11 -5.46
N PRO A 132 11.29 4.77 -5.71
CA PRO A 132 10.89 4.23 -6.99
C PRO A 132 10.93 5.33 -8.06
N ASP A 133 11.73 5.13 -9.11
CA ASP A 133 11.96 6.17 -10.13
C ASP A 133 11.01 6.06 -11.33
N ASN A 134 10.41 4.89 -11.56
CA ASN A 134 9.64 4.63 -12.77
C ASN A 134 8.31 3.93 -12.48
N VAL A 135 7.27 4.35 -13.19
CA VAL A 135 5.96 3.69 -13.22
C VAL A 135 5.63 3.36 -14.67
N THR A 136 5.43 2.07 -14.95
CA THR A 136 5.06 1.60 -16.28
C THR A 136 3.55 1.39 -16.35
N CYS A 137 2.90 1.95 -17.35
CA CYS A 137 1.49 1.72 -17.65
C CYS A 137 1.38 0.88 -18.93
N SER A 138 0.67 -0.24 -18.86
CA SER A 138 0.37 -1.10 -20.01
C SER A 138 -1.13 -1.31 -20.13
N LEU A 139 -1.65 -1.25 -21.35
CA LEU A 139 -3.01 -1.66 -21.67
C LEU A 139 -2.98 -3.12 -22.12
N HIS A 140 -3.69 -3.98 -21.41
CA HIS A 140 -3.88 -5.38 -21.80
C HIS A 140 -5.27 -5.49 -22.46
N LEU A 141 -5.27 -5.84 -23.76
CA LEU A 141 -6.45 -6.05 -24.59
C LEU A 141 -6.82 -7.53 -24.64
#